data_AF-A0A2N0B5F5-F1
#
_entry.id   AF-A0A2N0B5F5-F1
#
_cell.length_a   1.000
_cell.length_b   1.000
_cell.length_c   1.000
_cell.angle_alpha   90.00
_cell.angle_beta   90.00
_cell.angle_gamma   90.00
#
_symmetry.space_group_name_H-M   'P 1'
#
loop_
_entity.id
_entity.type
_entity.pdbx_description
1 polymer ?
#
loop_
_entity_poly.entity_id
_entity_poly.type
_entity_poly.pdbx_seq_one_letter_code
_entity_poly.pdbx_strand_id
1 'polypeptide(L)'
;MKNRKSEYSNHLNRLLSCRKCPQMQGNPVHGCIPSARVISIGQAPGIHEERFGKPFAYTAGKTLFGWFKRIGIEEEAFRSKVNMSAVCRCFPGKAKSGDRKPNPAEVKNCSEFLEFEVRFHKPELIVPIGKLAIDQLMENTKYKLEDVVGGVFSRELYGVLIDWIPLPHPSGLNVWNHTDIGKACIQRALEKIKNHPVIQEEFSL
;
A
#
# COMPACT_ATOMS: atom_id res chain seq x y z
N MET A 1 20.82 -5.61 17.63
CA MET A 1 19.94 -4.42 17.73
C MET A 1 20.51 -3.14 17.11
N LYS A 2 21.76 -2.71 17.40
CA LYS A 2 22.35 -1.49 16.79
C LYS A 2 22.37 -1.51 15.25
N ASN A 3 22.62 -2.67 14.64
CA ASN A 3 22.68 -2.82 13.19
C ASN A 3 21.32 -2.59 12.50
N ARG A 4 20.24 -3.26 12.96
CA ARG A 4 18.89 -3.15 12.37
C ARG A 4 18.30 -1.73 12.42
N LYS A 5 18.52 -1.00 13.53
CA LYS A 5 18.11 0.41 13.63
C LYS A 5 18.87 1.29 12.63
N SER A 6 20.19 1.09 12.52
CA SER A 6 21.02 1.82 11.55
C SER A 6 20.64 1.50 10.11
N GLU A 7 20.34 0.25 9.78
CA GLU A 7 19.87 -0.16 8.45
C GLU A 7 18.58 0.57 8.06
N TYR A 8 17.59 0.59 8.95
CA TYR A 8 16.33 1.29 8.69
C TYR A 8 16.53 2.81 8.56
N SER A 9 17.35 3.42 9.43
CA SER A 9 17.70 4.84 9.30
C SER A 9 18.41 5.15 7.99
N ASN A 10 19.31 4.29 7.52
CA ASN A 10 19.98 4.45 6.24
C ASN A 10 19.00 4.34 5.06
N HIS A 11 18.02 3.42 5.15
CA HIS A 11 16.95 3.32 4.18
C HIS A 11 16.12 4.61 4.11
N LEU A 12 15.70 5.15 5.27
CA LEU A 12 14.94 6.40 5.31
C LEU A 12 15.74 7.57 4.71
N ASN A 13 17.02 7.69 5.03
CA ASN A 13 17.89 8.72 4.46
C ASN A 13 17.98 8.61 2.94
N ARG A 14 18.16 7.39 2.40
CA ARG A 14 18.17 7.15 0.95
C ARG A 14 16.83 7.46 0.29
N LEU A 15 15.73 7.10 0.95
CA LEU A 15 14.38 7.35 0.45
C LEU A 15 14.15 8.85 0.36
N LEU A 16 14.32 9.59 1.45
CA LEU A 16 14.02 11.03 1.53
C LEU A 16 14.92 11.89 0.62
N SER A 17 16.16 11.45 0.38
CA SER A 17 17.10 12.13 -0.53
C SER A 17 16.96 11.72 -2.01
N CYS A 18 16.08 10.76 -2.33
CA CYS A 18 15.96 10.24 -3.69
C CYS A 18 15.44 11.29 -4.68
N ARG A 19 16.08 11.40 -5.85
CA ARG A 19 15.69 12.29 -6.96
C ARG A 19 15.76 11.61 -8.34
N LYS A 20 15.62 10.27 -8.39
CA LYS A 20 15.77 9.47 -9.63
C LYS A 20 14.71 9.72 -10.70
N CYS A 21 13.58 10.36 -10.37
CA CYS A 21 12.43 10.52 -11.25
C CYS A 21 12.14 12.01 -11.50
N PRO A 22 12.60 12.62 -12.61
CA PRO A 22 12.49 14.07 -12.82
C PRO A 22 11.06 14.57 -13.05
N GLN A 23 10.13 13.68 -13.43
CA GLN A 23 8.72 14.02 -13.67
C GLN A 23 7.83 13.84 -12.42
N MET A 24 8.40 13.31 -11.34
CA MET A 24 7.74 13.22 -10.04
C MET A 24 7.94 14.53 -9.28
N GLN A 25 6.92 14.93 -8.54
CA GLN A 25 6.85 16.20 -7.83
C GLN A 25 6.90 15.98 -6.32
N GLY A 26 7.41 16.98 -5.60
CA GLY A 26 7.46 16.96 -4.14
C GLY A 26 8.47 15.98 -3.55
N ASN A 27 8.48 15.90 -2.22
CA ASN A 27 9.30 14.97 -1.48
C ASN A 27 8.65 13.58 -1.36
N PRO A 28 9.47 12.53 -1.19
CA PRO A 28 9.00 11.19 -0.89
C PRO A 28 8.12 11.14 0.37
N VAL A 29 7.01 10.40 0.31
CA VAL A 29 6.15 10.09 1.46
C VAL A 29 6.27 8.60 1.78
N HIS A 30 6.35 8.28 3.08
CA HIS A 30 6.51 6.91 3.54
C HIS A 30 5.82 6.67 4.89
N GLY A 31 5.57 5.41 5.21
CA GLY A 31 5.21 4.95 6.55
C GLY A 31 6.45 4.76 7.44
N CYS A 32 6.27 4.86 8.75
CA CYS A 32 7.35 4.78 9.74
C CYS A 32 7.03 3.74 10.82
N ILE A 33 6.72 2.49 10.45
CA ILE A 33 6.49 1.43 11.44
C ILE A 33 7.66 0.45 11.45
N PRO A 34 8.63 0.59 12.37
CA PRO A 34 9.70 -0.37 12.54
C PRO A 34 9.13 -1.77 12.82
N SER A 35 9.68 -2.79 12.16
CA SER A 35 9.28 -4.19 12.37
C SER A 35 7.79 -4.50 12.13
N ALA A 36 7.10 -3.73 11.27
CA ALA A 36 5.73 -4.04 10.88
C ALA A 36 5.60 -5.46 10.31
N ARG A 37 4.65 -6.24 10.82
CA ARG A 37 4.30 -7.56 10.26
C ARG A 37 3.29 -7.47 9.11
N VAL A 38 2.71 -6.28 8.91
CA VAL A 38 1.76 -5.97 7.83
C VAL A 38 2.26 -4.77 7.04
N ILE A 39 2.24 -4.88 5.71
CA ILE A 39 2.50 -3.76 4.80
C ILE A 39 1.24 -3.48 3.99
N SER A 40 0.83 -2.21 3.88
CA SER A 40 -0.12 -1.80 2.84
C SER A 40 0.63 -1.09 1.72
N ILE A 41 0.24 -1.32 0.47
CA ILE A 41 0.93 -0.73 -0.69
C ILE A 41 -0.08 0.04 -1.53
N GLY A 42 0.04 1.37 -1.58
CA GLY A 42 -0.68 2.22 -2.52
C GLY A 42 0.06 2.40 -3.85
N GLN A 43 -0.52 3.16 -4.78
CA GLN A 43 0.13 3.53 -6.04
C GLN A 43 1.24 4.56 -5.84
N ALA A 44 0.88 5.74 -5.36
CA ALA A 44 1.76 6.87 -5.11
C ALA A 44 1.03 7.86 -4.19
N PRO A 45 1.75 8.77 -3.52
CA PRO A 45 1.12 9.89 -2.81
C PRO A 45 0.35 10.78 -3.78
N GLY A 46 -0.74 11.37 -3.30
CA GLY A 46 -1.41 12.47 -3.99
C GLY A 46 -0.77 13.82 -3.67
N ILE A 47 -1.38 14.89 -4.18
CA ILE A 47 -0.87 16.26 -4.06
C ILE A 47 -0.85 16.79 -2.61
N HIS A 48 -1.66 16.23 -1.71
CA HIS A 48 -1.78 16.72 -0.34
C HIS A 48 -0.99 15.89 0.67
N GLU A 49 -0.64 14.67 0.30
CA GLU A 49 -0.01 13.67 1.17
C GLU A 49 1.37 14.12 1.65
N GLU A 50 2.14 14.82 0.82
CA GLU A 50 3.41 15.43 1.24
C GLU A 50 3.18 16.48 2.34
N ARG A 51 2.22 17.39 2.14
CA ARG A 51 1.89 18.43 3.13
C ARG A 51 1.48 17.82 4.48
N PHE A 52 0.79 16.68 4.45
CA PHE A 52 0.38 15.98 5.66
C PHE A 52 1.46 15.04 6.22
N GLY A 53 2.53 14.79 5.46
CA GLY A 53 3.64 13.92 5.85
C GLY A 53 3.27 12.45 6.08
N LYS A 54 2.09 11.99 5.64
CA LYS A 54 1.63 10.61 5.86
C LYS A 54 0.86 10.03 4.67
N PRO A 55 1.01 8.73 4.36
CA PRO A 55 0.25 8.06 3.31
C PRO A 55 -1.26 8.07 3.60
N PHE A 56 -2.07 8.10 2.53
CA PHE A 56 -3.53 8.09 2.61
C PHE A 56 -4.08 9.15 3.58
N ALA A 57 -3.62 10.39 3.47
CA ALA A 57 -4.01 11.48 4.38
C ALA A 57 -5.27 12.25 3.94
N TYR A 58 -5.75 12.04 2.72
CA TYR A 58 -6.84 12.82 2.15
C TYR A 58 -8.06 11.97 1.76
N THR A 59 -8.78 12.33 0.70
CA THR A 59 -10.07 11.71 0.30
C THR A 59 -9.99 10.19 0.12
N ALA A 60 -8.96 9.69 -0.55
CA ALA A 60 -8.71 8.25 -0.71
C ALA A 60 -8.49 7.56 0.65
N GLY A 61 -7.83 8.24 1.58
CA GLY A 61 -7.64 7.75 2.95
C GLY A 61 -8.93 7.67 3.74
N LYS A 62 -9.79 8.69 3.67
CA LYS A 62 -11.11 8.67 4.34
C LYS A 62 -11.94 7.44 3.94
N THR A 63 -11.98 7.13 2.65
CA THR A 63 -12.67 5.94 2.15
C THR A 63 -12.01 4.65 2.66
N LEU A 64 -10.67 4.56 2.57
CA LEU A 64 -9.92 3.40 3.02
C LEU A 64 -10.15 3.10 4.50
N PHE A 65 -10.01 4.10 5.37
CA PHE A 65 -10.21 3.92 6.81
C PHE A 65 -11.69 3.72 7.16
N GLY A 66 -12.62 4.27 6.38
CA GLY A 66 -14.03 3.90 6.46
C GLY A 66 -14.29 2.41 6.18
N TRP A 67 -13.51 1.79 5.29
CA TRP A 67 -13.57 0.34 5.07
C TRP A 67 -12.99 -0.46 6.24
N PHE A 68 -11.80 -0.11 6.73
CA PHE A 68 -11.19 -0.77 7.88
C PHE A 68 -12.01 -0.64 9.17
N LYS A 69 -12.66 0.50 9.37
CA LYS A 69 -13.56 0.71 10.50
C LYS A 69 -14.71 -0.30 10.54
N ARG A 70 -15.23 -0.74 9.39
CA ARG A 70 -16.30 -1.76 9.31
C ARG A 70 -15.88 -3.12 9.86
N ILE A 71 -14.58 -3.40 9.91
CA ILE A 71 -14.02 -4.63 10.49
C ILE A 71 -13.38 -4.40 11.87
N GLY A 72 -13.64 -3.26 12.50
CA GLY A 72 -13.17 -2.94 13.85
C GLY A 72 -11.76 -2.36 13.92
N ILE A 73 -11.18 -1.93 12.80
CA ILE A 73 -9.83 -1.34 12.77
C ILE A 73 -9.95 0.18 12.55
N GLU A 74 -9.70 0.96 13.61
CA GLU A 74 -9.67 2.42 13.55
C GLU A 74 -8.39 2.94 12.86
N GLU A 75 -8.44 4.16 12.32
CA GLU A 75 -7.33 4.78 11.57
C GLU A 75 -6.05 4.87 12.40
N GLU A 76 -6.15 5.29 13.66
CA GLU A 76 -5.03 5.44 14.58
C GLU A 76 -4.35 4.09 14.87
N ALA A 77 -5.15 3.04 15.08
CA ALA A 77 -4.65 1.68 15.28
C ALA A 77 -3.97 1.16 14.01
N PHE A 78 -4.57 1.38 12.83
CA PHE A 78 -3.98 0.99 11.56
C PHE A 78 -2.61 1.67 11.35
N ARG A 79 -2.57 3.00 11.53
CA ARG A 79 -1.36 3.81 11.32
C ARG A 79 -0.21 3.49 12.27
N SER A 80 -0.48 2.90 13.43
CA SER A 80 0.54 2.53 14.42
C SER A 80 1.11 1.12 14.24
N LYS A 81 0.40 0.24 13.52
CA LYS A 81 0.76 -1.19 13.36
C LYS A 81 1.13 -1.58 11.93
N VAL A 82 0.59 -0.90 10.92
CA VAL A 82 0.80 -1.21 9.51
C VAL A 82 1.83 -0.27 8.89
N ASN A 83 2.87 -0.81 8.25
CA ASN A 83 3.75 0.02 7.44
C ASN A 83 3.04 0.40 6.13
N MET A 84 2.72 1.68 5.99
CA MET A 84 1.99 2.22 4.84
C MET A 84 2.99 2.64 3.75
N SER A 85 3.09 1.84 2.71
CA SER A 85 4.03 2.00 1.60
C SER A 85 3.31 2.38 0.30
N ALA A 86 4.08 2.67 -0.74
CA ALA A 86 3.58 2.90 -2.09
C ALA A 86 4.59 2.44 -3.14
N VAL A 87 4.08 2.06 -4.33
CA VAL A 87 4.90 1.65 -5.47
C VAL A 87 5.86 2.76 -5.89
N CYS A 88 5.37 4.01 -5.98
CA CYS A 88 6.19 5.20 -6.14
C CYS A 88 6.04 6.11 -4.91
N ARG A 89 7.13 6.78 -4.51
CA ARG A 89 7.16 7.54 -3.25
C ARG A 89 6.88 9.03 -3.39
N CYS A 90 6.87 9.56 -4.60
CA CYS A 90 6.61 10.98 -4.87
C CYS A 90 5.28 11.15 -5.63
N PHE A 91 4.76 12.38 -5.67
CA PHE A 91 3.54 12.68 -6.40
C PHE A 91 3.79 12.61 -7.93
N PRO A 92 3.04 11.79 -8.70
CA PRO A 92 3.30 11.62 -10.14
C PRO A 92 2.82 12.78 -11.02
N GLY A 93 2.19 13.79 -10.45
CA GLY A 93 1.54 14.87 -11.18
C GLY A 93 0.07 14.56 -11.51
N LYS A 94 -0.64 15.56 -12.03
CA LYS A 94 -2.06 15.45 -12.39
C LYS A 94 -2.24 14.85 -13.79
N ALA A 95 -3.36 14.14 -13.98
CA ALA A 95 -3.89 13.77 -15.29
C ALA A 95 -5.18 14.57 -15.56
N LYS A 96 -5.86 14.30 -16.70
CA LYS A 96 -7.17 14.91 -17.00
C LYS A 96 -8.19 14.67 -15.88
N SER A 97 -8.15 13.50 -15.24
CA SER A 97 -8.99 13.14 -14.11
C SER A 97 -8.14 12.52 -12.99
N GLY A 98 -7.99 13.22 -11.87
CA GLY A 98 -7.19 12.76 -10.75
C GLY A 98 -5.68 12.82 -10.99
N ASP A 99 -4.96 11.87 -10.41
CA ASP A 99 -3.51 11.81 -10.46
C ASP A 99 -3.05 10.88 -11.59
N ARG A 100 -1.93 11.23 -12.23
CA ARG A 100 -1.33 10.40 -13.28
C ARG A 100 -0.89 9.06 -12.68
N LYS A 101 -0.99 7.99 -13.48
CA LYS A 101 -0.35 6.71 -13.12
C LYS A 101 1.18 6.83 -13.29
N PRO A 102 1.99 6.42 -12.30
CA PRO A 102 3.42 6.28 -12.49
C PRO A 102 3.75 5.40 -13.69
N ASN A 103 4.76 5.80 -14.46
CA ASN A 103 5.22 5.06 -15.63
C ASN A 103 6.18 3.92 -15.21
N PRO A 104 6.50 2.98 -16.13
CA PRO A 104 7.35 1.84 -15.78
C PRO A 104 8.75 2.20 -15.28
N ALA A 105 9.36 3.28 -15.78
CA ALA A 105 10.67 3.74 -15.33
C ALA A 105 10.61 4.29 -13.89
N GLU A 106 9.54 5.02 -13.55
CA GLU A 106 9.29 5.53 -12.19
C GLU A 106 9.08 4.39 -11.19
N VAL A 107 8.31 3.37 -11.59
CA VAL A 107 8.09 2.15 -10.79
C VAL A 107 9.41 1.43 -10.56
N LYS A 108 10.18 1.18 -11.64
CA LYS A 108 11.49 0.53 -11.55
C LYS A 108 12.44 1.28 -10.62
N ASN A 109 12.53 2.60 -10.75
CA ASN A 109 13.40 3.43 -9.91
C ASN A 109 13.02 3.40 -8.43
N CYS A 110 11.73 3.28 -8.10
CA CYS A 110 11.26 3.22 -6.71
C CYS A 110 11.27 1.80 -6.12
N SER A 111 11.39 0.76 -6.95
CA SER A 111 11.27 -0.64 -6.50
C SER A 111 12.26 -1.03 -5.39
N GLU A 112 13.45 -0.43 -5.37
CA GLU A 112 14.47 -0.68 -4.33
C GLU A 112 13.97 -0.40 -2.90
N PHE A 113 13.05 0.56 -2.74
CA PHE A 113 12.53 0.93 -1.43
C PHE A 113 11.54 -0.10 -0.93
N LEU A 114 10.66 -0.58 -1.81
CA LEU A 114 9.72 -1.65 -1.47
C LEU A 114 10.48 -2.96 -1.22
N GLU A 115 11.48 -3.28 -2.04
CA GLU A 115 12.34 -4.45 -1.82
C GLU A 115 12.99 -4.40 -0.43
N PHE A 116 13.59 -3.26 -0.06
CA PHE A 116 14.19 -3.10 1.25
C PHE A 116 13.15 -3.32 2.36
N GLU A 117 11.99 -2.67 2.28
CA GLU A 117 10.94 -2.79 3.29
C GLU A 117 10.48 -4.24 3.46
N VAL A 118 10.22 -4.96 2.38
CA VAL A 118 9.79 -6.37 2.44
C VAL A 118 10.88 -7.24 3.07
N ARG A 119 12.14 -7.11 2.65
CA ARG A 119 13.25 -7.90 3.19
C ARG A 119 13.56 -7.57 4.65
N PHE A 120 13.46 -6.29 5.01
CA PHE A 120 13.73 -5.79 6.35
C PHE A 120 12.64 -6.22 7.33
N HIS A 121 11.38 -5.98 6.97
CA HIS A 121 10.22 -6.27 7.81
C HIS A 121 9.87 -7.75 7.86
N LYS A 122 10.09 -8.48 6.76
CA LYS A 122 9.61 -9.85 6.56
C LYS A 122 8.12 -9.95 6.92
N PRO A 123 7.25 -9.17 6.25
CA PRO A 123 5.84 -9.12 6.61
C PRO A 123 5.18 -10.48 6.38
N GLU A 124 4.16 -10.78 7.16
CA GLU A 124 3.31 -11.95 6.95
C GLU A 124 2.18 -11.65 5.97
N LEU A 125 1.70 -10.38 5.96
CA LEU A 125 0.63 -9.93 5.09
C LEU A 125 1.00 -8.65 4.33
N ILE A 126 0.71 -8.64 3.03
CA ILE A 126 0.65 -7.43 2.22
C ILE A 126 -0.78 -7.13 1.76
N VAL A 127 -1.24 -5.90 1.96
CA VAL A 127 -2.52 -5.40 1.43
C VAL A 127 -2.22 -4.43 0.27
N PRO A 128 -2.16 -4.90 -1.00
CA PRO A 128 -2.02 -4.01 -2.14
C PRO A 128 -3.35 -3.29 -2.42
N ILE A 129 -3.30 -1.98 -2.61
CA ILE A 129 -4.46 -1.11 -2.74
C ILE A 129 -4.44 -0.44 -4.12
N GLY A 130 -5.32 -0.93 -4.99
CA GLY A 130 -5.46 -0.44 -6.37
C GLY A 130 -4.56 -1.16 -7.37
N LYS A 131 -4.89 -1.00 -8.66
CA LYS A 131 -4.33 -1.81 -9.74
C LYS A 131 -2.80 -1.78 -9.80
N LEU A 132 -2.15 -0.62 -9.69
CA LEU A 132 -0.68 -0.57 -9.78
C LEU A 132 0.01 -1.39 -8.68
N ALA A 133 -0.51 -1.34 -7.45
CA ALA A 133 0.03 -2.10 -6.33
C ALA A 133 -0.24 -3.61 -6.49
N ILE A 134 -1.45 -3.97 -6.94
CA ILE A 134 -1.81 -5.37 -7.23
C ILE A 134 -0.91 -5.93 -8.34
N ASP A 135 -0.67 -5.16 -9.41
CA ASP A 135 0.19 -5.55 -10.52
C ASP A 135 1.63 -5.88 -10.06
N GLN A 136 2.10 -5.34 -8.92
CA GLN A 136 3.43 -5.71 -8.37
C GLN A 136 3.47 -7.12 -7.76
N LEU A 137 2.31 -7.68 -7.42
CA LEU A 137 2.16 -8.99 -6.80
C LEU A 137 1.52 -10.03 -7.73
N MET A 138 1.28 -9.69 -9.00
CA MET A 138 0.76 -10.63 -9.99
C MET A 138 1.87 -11.15 -10.91
N GLU A 139 1.76 -12.38 -11.39
CA GLU A 139 2.57 -12.89 -12.50
C GLU A 139 2.04 -12.40 -13.85
N ASN A 140 0.71 -12.28 -13.96
CA ASN A 140 0.01 -11.77 -15.14
C ASN A 140 -0.90 -10.60 -14.76
N THR A 141 -0.74 -9.45 -15.42
CA THR A 141 -1.49 -8.22 -15.13
C THR A 141 -2.81 -8.10 -15.91
N LYS A 142 -3.15 -9.11 -16.72
CA LYS A 142 -4.42 -9.24 -17.43
C LYS A 142 -5.41 -10.06 -16.59
N TYR A 143 -6.27 -9.35 -15.87
CA TYR A 143 -7.31 -9.92 -15.01
C TYR A 143 -8.49 -8.93 -14.87
N LYS A 144 -9.68 -9.41 -14.48
CA LYS A 144 -10.76 -8.52 -14.02
C LYS A 144 -10.62 -8.26 -12.53
N LEU A 145 -11.02 -7.07 -12.09
CA LEU A 145 -10.85 -6.69 -10.69
C LEU A 145 -11.64 -7.60 -9.74
N GLU A 146 -12.83 -8.05 -10.14
CA GLU A 146 -13.64 -9.00 -9.37
C GLU A 146 -13.02 -10.40 -9.20
N ASP A 147 -12.10 -10.81 -10.09
CA ASP A 147 -11.40 -12.09 -10.00
C ASP A 147 -10.31 -12.08 -8.93
N VAL A 148 -9.83 -10.87 -8.58
CA VAL A 148 -8.65 -10.68 -7.72
C VAL A 148 -9.06 -10.07 -6.37
N VAL A 149 -9.88 -9.02 -6.37
CA VAL A 149 -10.34 -8.38 -5.13
C VAL A 149 -11.26 -9.31 -4.35
N GLY A 150 -10.90 -9.55 -3.09
CA GLY A 150 -11.57 -10.52 -2.24
C GLY A 150 -10.98 -11.93 -2.36
N GLY A 151 -9.84 -12.12 -3.04
CA GLY A 151 -9.00 -13.31 -2.96
C GLY A 151 -8.04 -13.28 -1.76
N VAL A 152 -7.47 -14.44 -1.42
CA VAL A 152 -6.24 -14.56 -0.61
C VAL A 152 -5.25 -15.29 -1.48
N PHE A 153 -4.02 -14.79 -1.53
CA PHE A 153 -2.98 -15.34 -2.37
C PHE A 153 -1.68 -15.39 -1.57
N SER A 154 -0.75 -16.23 -1.99
CA SER A 154 0.58 -16.31 -1.39
C SER A 154 1.62 -16.27 -2.50
N ARG A 155 2.77 -15.66 -2.22
CA ARG A 155 3.92 -15.71 -3.13
C ARG A 155 5.22 -15.46 -2.40
N GLU A 156 6.32 -15.89 -2.99
CA GLU A 156 7.63 -15.36 -2.62
C GLU A 156 7.83 -13.99 -3.29
N LEU A 157 8.14 -12.98 -2.48
CA LEU A 157 8.46 -11.63 -2.91
C LEU A 157 9.78 -11.20 -2.27
N TYR A 158 10.80 -10.95 -3.10
CA TYR A 158 12.15 -10.57 -2.64
C TYR A 158 12.76 -11.54 -1.62
N GLY A 159 12.48 -12.84 -1.75
CA GLY A 159 12.96 -13.88 -0.84
C GLY A 159 12.16 -14.03 0.47
N VAL A 160 10.98 -13.43 0.55
CA VAL A 160 10.05 -13.54 1.69
C VAL A 160 8.75 -14.17 1.20
N LEU A 161 8.34 -15.30 1.79
CA LEU A 161 7.01 -15.86 1.58
C LEU A 161 5.98 -14.96 2.29
N ILE A 162 5.02 -14.45 1.53
CA ILE A 162 4.01 -13.53 2.02
C ILE A 162 2.62 -13.97 1.58
N ASP A 163 1.63 -13.74 2.43
CA ASP A 163 0.24 -13.67 2.00
C ASP A 163 -0.07 -12.26 1.52
N TRP A 164 -1.03 -12.15 0.59
CA TRP A 164 -1.53 -10.86 0.16
C TRP A 164 -3.03 -10.88 -0.15
N ILE A 165 -3.69 -9.80 0.27
CA ILE A 165 -5.15 -9.63 0.15
C ILE A 165 -5.42 -8.27 -0.51
N PRO A 166 -5.85 -8.26 -1.78
CA PRO A 166 -5.98 -7.04 -2.55
C PRO A 166 -7.27 -6.26 -2.26
N LEU A 167 -7.12 -4.94 -2.21
CA LEU A 167 -8.22 -3.98 -2.18
C LEU A 167 -8.22 -3.14 -3.47
N PRO A 168 -9.38 -2.67 -3.94
CA PRO A 168 -9.45 -1.73 -5.05
C PRO A 168 -8.92 -0.36 -4.62
N HIS A 169 -8.66 0.53 -5.59
CA HIS A 169 -8.26 1.89 -5.25
C HIS A 169 -9.45 2.64 -4.60
N PRO A 170 -9.27 3.31 -3.44
CA PRO A 170 -10.36 3.93 -2.67
C PRO A 170 -10.74 5.34 -3.17
N SER A 171 -10.45 5.66 -4.44
CA SER A 171 -10.80 6.96 -5.01
C SER A 171 -12.31 7.04 -5.25
N GLY A 172 -12.91 8.19 -4.96
CA GLY A 172 -14.31 8.47 -5.31
C GLY A 172 -14.56 8.52 -6.83
N LEU A 173 -13.51 8.62 -7.66
CA LEU A 173 -13.61 8.49 -9.12
C LEU A 173 -13.80 7.03 -9.56
N ASN A 174 -13.55 6.06 -8.67
CA ASN A 174 -13.68 4.65 -8.98
C ASN A 174 -15.14 4.19 -8.77
N VAL A 175 -15.96 4.35 -9.82
CA VAL A 175 -17.38 3.97 -9.80
C VAL A 175 -17.61 2.48 -9.51
N TRP A 176 -16.64 1.61 -9.82
CA TRP A 176 -16.74 0.17 -9.55
C TRP A 176 -16.99 -0.13 -8.08
N ASN A 177 -16.39 0.65 -7.16
CA ASN A 177 -16.55 0.49 -5.71
C ASN A 177 -18.02 0.63 -5.23
N HIS A 178 -18.88 1.26 -6.03
CA HIS A 178 -20.29 1.51 -5.71
C HIS A 178 -21.25 0.50 -6.35
N THR A 179 -20.77 -0.33 -7.28
CA THR A 179 -21.54 -1.45 -7.84
C THR A 179 -21.73 -2.55 -6.80
N ASP A 180 -22.74 -3.40 -6.97
CA ASP A 180 -22.98 -4.51 -6.04
C ASP A 180 -21.83 -5.52 -6.05
N ILE A 181 -21.25 -5.79 -7.22
CA ILE A 181 -20.06 -6.63 -7.37
C ILE A 181 -18.89 -6.03 -6.59
N GLY A 182 -18.60 -4.74 -6.79
CA GLY A 182 -17.50 -4.05 -6.12
C GLY A 182 -17.67 -4.04 -4.60
N LYS A 183 -18.87 -3.73 -4.10
CA LYS A 183 -19.19 -3.77 -2.67
C LYS A 183 -18.99 -5.17 -2.08
N ALA A 184 -19.46 -6.21 -2.77
CA ALA A 184 -19.31 -7.60 -2.33
C ALA A 184 -17.83 -8.03 -2.31
N CYS A 185 -17.06 -7.69 -3.33
CA CYS A 185 -15.62 -7.95 -3.39
C CYS A 185 -14.86 -7.22 -2.26
N ILE A 186 -15.18 -5.94 -2.00
CA ILE A 186 -14.58 -5.17 -0.90
C ILE A 186 -14.93 -5.81 0.44
N GLN A 187 -16.20 -6.15 0.69
CA GLN A 187 -16.62 -6.79 1.94
C GLN A 187 -15.86 -8.11 2.15
N ARG A 188 -15.79 -8.97 1.12
CA ARG A 188 -15.05 -10.23 1.17
C ARG A 188 -13.56 -10.03 1.44
N ALA A 189 -12.93 -9.03 0.82
CA ALA A 189 -11.54 -8.70 1.08
C ALA A 189 -11.33 -8.25 2.53
N LEU A 190 -12.21 -7.41 3.06
CA LEU A 190 -12.15 -6.94 4.44
C LEU A 190 -12.35 -8.08 5.44
N GLU A 191 -13.29 -9.00 5.21
CA GLU A 191 -13.47 -10.19 6.04
C GLU A 191 -12.23 -11.08 6.04
N LYS A 192 -11.60 -11.28 4.88
CA LYS A 192 -10.35 -12.03 4.75
C LYS A 192 -9.19 -11.34 5.47
N ILE A 193 -9.08 -10.01 5.36
CA ILE A 193 -8.08 -9.23 6.11
C ILE A 193 -8.34 -9.38 7.61
N LYS A 194 -9.58 -9.19 8.06
CA LYS A 194 -9.96 -9.34 9.47
C LYS A 194 -9.52 -10.69 10.02
N ASN A 195 -9.82 -11.77 9.31
CA ASN A 195 -9.59 -13.14 9.76
C ASN A 195 -8.16 -13.64 9.55
N HIS A 196 -7.27 -12.85 8.93
CA HIS A 196 -5.87 -13.26 8.74
C HIS A 196 -5.16 -13.35 10.10
N PRO A 197 -4.36 -14.40 10.38
CA PRO A 197 -3.71 -14.60 11.69
C PRO A 197 -2.95 -13.37 12.21
N VAL A 198 -2.07 -12.78 11.38
CA VAL A 198 -1.33 -11.57 11.77
C VAL A 198 -2.24 -10.38 12.12
N ILE A 199 -3.41 -10.25 11.50
CA ILE A 199 -4.35 -9.15 11.79
C ILE A 199 -5.07 -9.41 13.11
N GLN A 200 -5.48 -10.64 13.36
CA GLN A 200 -6.06 -11.04 14.65
C GLN A 200 -5.08 -10.79 15.80
N GLU A 201 -3.81 -11.15 15.62
CA GLU A 201 -2.75 -10.92 16.62
C GLU A 201 -2.44 -9.44 16.82
N GLU A 202 -2.19 -8.69 15.74
CA GLU A 202 -1.82 -7.28 15.81
C GLU A 202 -2.95 -6.43 16.36
N PHE A 203 -4.22 -6.71 16.01
CA PHE A 203 -5.35 -5.86 16.37
C PHE A 203 -6.22 -6.40 17.52
N SER A 204 -5.94 -7.61 18.01
CA SER A 204 -6.71 -8.26 19.11
C SER A 204 -8.21 -8.32 18.82
N LEU A 205 -8.54 -8.73 17.58
CA LEU A 205 -9.91 -8.80 17.04
C LEU A 205 -10.63 -10.12 17.35
#